data_AF-A0A3D9C5P3-F1
#
_entry.id   AF-A0A3D9C5P3-F1
#
_cell.length_a   1.000
_cell.length_b   1.000
_cell.length_c   1.000
_cell.angle_alpha   90.00
_cell.angle_beta   90.00
_cell.angle_gamma   90.00
#
_symmetry.space_group_name_H-M   'P 1'
#
loop_
_entity.id
_entity.type
_entity.pdbx_description
1 polymer ?
#
loop_
_entity_poly.entity_id
_entity_poly.type
_entity_poly.pdbx_seq_one_letter_code
_entity_poly.pdbx_strand_id
1 'polypeptide(L)'
;MKIINKYPVFVNVVRIGEESFQFKFKKSLCFDYGEDFFVVNFHGLKIHQDAEEWIKFIKDDHMNMDSVITIDGNTMEIFTGSSEEYLWGDWCTSFSPFEFERYDTRYVQKEQKDWEDELLLTVRMQVLEKMRQYVMSPDFRDKIHEYCTDHVQKANLKRKQRERLTDVLEKISKLNAGNYYDIFVRKGRFDTN
;
A
#
# COMPACT_ATOMS: atom_id res chain seq x y z
N MET A 1 -24.57 -13.25 -1.07
CA MET A 1 -23.16 -12.88 -0.84
C MET A 1 -22.48 -13.81 0.19
N LYS A 2 -21.36 -14.43 -0.20
CA LYS A 2 -20.48 -15.31 0.60
C LYS A 2 -19.06 -14.72 0.62
N ILE A 3 -18.38 -14.77 1.76
CA ILE A 3 -16.96 -14.35 1.88
C ILE A 3 -16.07 -15.60 1.80
N ILE A 4 -15.06 -15.61 0.93
CA ILE A 4 -14.15 -16.77 0.76
C ILE A 4 -12.89 -16.61 1.61
N ASN A 5 -12.34 -15.40 1.65
CA ASN A 5 -11.22 -15.04 2.50
C ASN A 5 -11.57 -13.77 3.28
N LYS A 6 -11.12 -13.69 4.53
CA LYS A 6 -11.38 -12.53 5.38
C LYS A 6 -10.06 -12.03 5.95
N TYR A 7 -9.61 -10.90 5.41
CA TYR A 7 -8.41 -10.16 5.83
C TYR A 7 -7.04 -10.83 5.64
N PRO A 8 -6.80 -11.77 4.70
CA PRO A 8 -5.43 -12.08 4.35
C PRO A 8 -4.87 -11.04 3.37
N VAL A 9 -3.55 -10.95 3.36
CA VAL A 9 -2.78 -10.09 2.46
C VAL A 9 -2.73 -10.74 1.09
N PHE A 10 -3.13 -10.01 0.04
CA PHE A 10 -3.06 -10.48 -1.34
C PHE A 10 -1.63 -10.39 -1.87
N VAL A 11 -1.07 -11.51 -2.35
CA VAL A 11 0.36 -11.63 -2.65
C VAL A 11 0.70 -12.09 -4.06
N ASN A 12 -0.27 -12.59 -4.83
CA ASN A 12 -0.04 -12.87 -6.24
C ASN A 12 -1.34 -13.15 -6.98
N VAL A 13 -1.34 -12.82 -8.27
CA VAL A 13 -2.27 -13.36 -9.26
C VAL A 13 -1.50 -13.89 -10.45
N VAL A 14 -1.85 -15.09 -10.89
CA VAL A 14 -1.26 -15.72 -12.07
C VAL A 14 -2.35 -16.40 -12.89
N ARG A 15 -2.20 -16.34 -14.21
CA ARG A 15 -2.99 -17.15 -15.14
C ARG A 15 -2.47 -18.59 -15.11
N ILE A 16 -3.36 -19.54 -14.87
CA ILE A 16 -3.08 -20.98 -14.80
C ILE A 16 -3.78 -21.78 -15.91
N GLY A 17 -4.49 -21.11 -16.80
CA GLY A 17 -5.16 -21.65 -17.98
C GLY A 17 -5.79 -20.52 -18.80
N GLU A 18 -6.44 -20.85 -19.92
CA GLU A 18 -7.01 -19.83 -20.81
C GLU A 18 -7.96 -18.88 -20.06
N GLU A 19 -8.90 -19.42 -19.29
CA GLU A 19 -9.82 -18.64 -18.45
C GLU A 19 -9.69 -19.05 -16.97
N SER A 20 -8.49 -19.45 -16.55
CA SER A 20 -8.26 -19.89 -15.17
C SER A 20 -7.19 -19.06 -14.49
N PHE A 21 -7.49 -18.58 -13.30
CA PHE A 21 -6.65 -17.65 -12.55
C PHE A 21 -6.52 -18.12 -11.11
N GLN A 22 -5.29 -18.03 -10.59
CA GLN A 22 -4.99 -18.31 -9.20
C GLN A 22 -4.67 -17.02 -8.47
N PHE A 23 -5.38 -16.80 -7.37
CA PHE A 23 -5.13 -15.73 -6.43
C PHE A 23 -4.48 -16.32 -5.18
N LYS A 24 -3.34 -15.79 -4.77
CA LYS A 24 -2.58 -16.25 -3.60
C LYS A 24 -2.69 -15.23 -2.47
N PHE A 25 -2.88 -15.72 -1.25
CA PHE A 25 -3.09 -14.91 -0.05
C PHE A 25 -2.26 -15.44 1.14
N LYS A 26 -1.72 -14.53 1.95
CA LYS A 26 -1.00 -14.86 3.20
C LYS A 26 -1.69 -14.27 4.43
N LYS A 27 -1.51 -14.90 5.59
CA LYS A 27 -2.13 -14.47 6.86
C LYS A 27 -1.46 -13.26 7.52
N SER A 28 -0.17 -13.03 7.29
CA SER A 28 0.62 -11.97 7.98
C SER A 28 1.31 -11.02 7.00
N LEU A 29 1.52 -9.76 7.41
CA LEU A 29 2.33 -8.79 6.67
C LEU A 29 3.83 -9.15 6.67
N CYS A 30 4.35 -9.84 7.70
CA CYS A 30 5.76 -10.23 7.80
C CYS A 30 5.95 -11.57 8.54
N PHE A 31 6.77 -12.46 7.97
CA PHE A 31 7.28 -13.72 8.52
C PHE A 31 6.26 -14.52 9.34
N ASP A 32 5.30 -15.13 8.65
CA ASP A 32 4.51 -16.20 9.24
C ASP A 32 5.37 -17.49 9.28
N TYR A 33 5.68 -17.95 10.50
CA TYR A 33 6.40 -19.21 10.74
C TYR A 33 5.48 -20.44 10.54
N GLY A 34 4.17 -20.22 10.39
CA GLY A 34 3.19 -21.24 10.02
C GLY A 34 2.98 -21.28 8.50
N GLU A 35 3.10 -22.49 7.95
CA GLU A 35 3.10 -22.78 6.52
C GLU A 35 1.73 -22.53 5.84
N ASP A 36 1.84 -22.34 4.53
CA ASP A 36 0.82 -22.28 3.48
C ASP A 36 0.17 -20.94 3.12
N PHE A 37 0.32 -20.57 1.84
CA PHE A 37 -0.57 -19.60 1.19
C PHE A 37 -1.96 -20.22 1.04
N PHE A 38 -2.98 -19.43 1.38
CA PHE A 38 -4.33 -19.73 0.96
C PHE A 38 -4.47 -19.31 -0.51
N VAL A 39 -4.86 -20.23 -1.38
CA VAL A 39 -5.08 -19.93 -2.80
C VAL A 39 -6.51 -20.18 -3.19
N VAL A 40 -7.00 -19.32 -4.07
CA VAL A 40 -8.31 -19.46 -4.71
C VAL A 40 -8.07 -19.58 -6.21
N ASN A 41 -8.49 -20.70 -6.80
CA ASN A 41 -8.47 -20.89 -8.23
C ASN A 41 -9.87 -20.62 -8.78
N PHE A 42 -10.00 -19.67 -9.69
CA PHE A 42 -11.20 -19.45 -10.46
C PHE A 42 -11.05 -20.04 -11.85
N HIS A 43 -12.12 -20.67 -12.35
CA HIS A 43 -12.19 -21.30 -13.66
C HIS A 43 -13.35 -20.73 -14.47
N GLY A 44 -13.13 -20.56 -15.78
CA GLY A 44 -14.09 -19.92 -16.69
C GLY A 44 -14.29 -18.45 -16.33
N LEU A 45 -13.23 -17.77 -15.90
CA LEU A 45 -13.28 -16.37 -15.49
C LEU A 45 -13.39 -15.47 -16.73
N LYS A 46 -14.52 -14.77 -16.88
CA LYS A 46 -14.75 -13.88 -18.01
C LYS A 46 -14.05 -12.55 -17.80
N ILE A 47 -12.98 -12.33 -18.54
CA ILE A 47 -12.24 -11.06 -18.59
C ILE A 47 -12.47 -10.44 -19.96
N HIS A 48 -13.07 -9.24 -19.98
CA HIS A 48 -13.39 -8.52 -21.23
C HIS A 48 -12.18 -7.78 -21.84
N GLN A 49 -11.08 -7.68 -21.11
CA GLN A 49 -9.83 -7.01 -21.48
C GLN A 49 -8.70 -8.02 -21.65
N ASP A 50 -7.52 -7.55 -22.07
CA ASP A 50 -6.32 -8.40 -22.11
C ASP A 50 -5.98 -8.89 -20.70
N ALA A 51 -5.90 -10.22 -20.55
CA ALA A 51 -5.67 -10.86 -19.25
C ALA A 51 -4.31 -10.51 -18.63
N GLU A 52 -3.28 -10.30 -19.44
CA GLU A 52 -1.94 -9.96 -18.96
C GLU A 52 -1.85 -8.49 -18.55
N GLU A 53 -2.50 -7.60 -19.30
CA GLU A 53 -2.63 -6.19 -18.92
C GLU A 53 -3.39 -6.05 -17.59
N TRP A 54 -4.48 -6.81 -17.45
CA TRP A 54 -5.28 -6.86 -16.23
C TRP A 54 -4.49 -7.42 -15.03
N ILE A 55 -3.75 -8.52 -15.21
CA ILE A 55 -2.85 -9.06 -14.19
C ILE A 55 -1.82 -8.02 -13.76
N LYS A 56 -1.26 -7.29 -14.72
CA LYS A 56 -0.27 -6.25 -14.45
C LYS A 56 -0.88 -5.12 -13.62
N PHE A 57 -2.05 -4.61 -14.01
CA PHE A 57 -2.76 -3.57 -13.24
C PHE A 57 -3.00 -4.00 -11.79
N ILE A 58 -3.49 -5.23 -11.60
CA ILE A 58 -3.68 -5.78 -10.25
C ILE A 58 -2.36 -5.80 -9.46
N LYS A 59 -1.28 -6.24 -10.11
CA LYS A 59 0.02 -6.35 -9.46
C LYS A 59 0.60 -5.00 -9.05
N ASP A 60 0.36 -3.97 -9.85
CA ASP A 60 0.87 -2.63 -9.61
C ASP A 60 0.12 -1.95 -8.45
N ASP A 61 -1.19 -2.15 -8.33
CA ASP A 61 -2.04 -1.34 -7.43
C ASP A 61 -2.59 -2.07 -6.20
N HIS A 62 -2.69 -3.41 -6.20
CA HIS A 62 -3.47 -4.15 -5.19
C HIS A 62 -2.65 -5.14 -4.34
N MET A 63 -1.37 -5.31 -4.65
CA MET A 63 -0.51 -6.30 -3.98
C MET A 63 -0.09 -5.84 -2.59
N ASN A 64 0.12 -6.81 -1.70
CA ASN A 64 0.55 -6.61 -0.31
C ASN A 64 -0.42 -5.76 0.54
N MET A 65 -1.71 -5.79 0.20
CA MET A 65 -2.79 -5.17 0.96
C MET A 65 -3.72 -6.23 1.56
N ASP A 66 -4.38 -5.89 2.67
CA ASP A 66 -5.46 -6.74 3.21
C ASP A 66 -6.55 -6.84 2.16
N SER A 67 -7.15 -8.03 2.05
CA SER A 67 -8.11 -8.31 1.00
C SER A 67 -9.33 -9.07 1.49
N VAL A 68 -10.44 -8.90 0.77
CA VAL A 68 -11.66 -9.69 0.92
C VAL A 68 -12.20 -10.02 -0.46
N ILE A 69 -12.45 -11.30 -0.70
CA ILE A 69 -13.17 -11.83 -1.85
C ILE A 69 -14.60 -12.09 -1.42
N THR A 70 -15.53 -11.44 -2.11
CA THR A 70 -16.97 -11.68 -2.02
C THR A 70 -17.43 -12.44 -3.26
N ILE A 71 -18.39 -13.36 -3.06
CA ILE A 71 -19.10 -14.05 -4.13
C ILE A 71 -20.60 -13.81 -3.98
N ASP A 72 -21.25 -13.41 -5.06
CA ASP A 72 -22.70 -13.42 -5.18
C ASP A 72 -23.14 -14.14 -6.45
N GLY A 73 -23.80 -15.28 -6.29
CA GLY A 73 -24.06 -16.21 -7.40
C GLY A 73 -22.75 -16.70 -8.03
N ASN A 74 -22.59 -16.44 -9.32
CA ASN A 74 -21.40 -16.76 -10.13
C ASN A 74 -20.51 -15.54 -10.38
N THR A 75 -20.68 -14.48 -9.59
CA THR A 75 -19.92 -13.25 -9.70
C THR A 75 -19.01 -13.10 -8.49
N MET A 76 -17.73 -12.79 -8.73
CA MET A 76 -16.75 -12.49 -7.68
C MET A 76 -16.38 -11.02 -7.69
N GLU A 77 -16.07 -10.52 -6.50
CA GLU A 77 -15.47 -9.20 -6.32
C GLU A 77 -14.36 -9.24 -5.28
N ILE A 78 -13.27 -8.52 -5.54
CA ILE A 78 -12.11 -8.46 -4.65
C ILE A 78 -11.89 -7.02 -4.21
N PHE A 79 -11.93 -6.81 -2.90
CA PHE A 79 -11.59 -5.55 -2.26
C PHE A 79 -10.19 -5.63 -1.67
N THR A 80 -9.43 -4.54 -1.77
CA THR A 80 -8.12 -4.40 -1.13
C THR A 80 -8.01 -3.05 -0.42
N GLY A 81 -7.38 -3.03 0.76
CA GLY A 81 -7.26 -1.81 1.55
C GLY A 81 -6.68 -2.03 2.94
N SER A 82 -6.87 -1.05 3.82
CA SER A 82 -6.44 -1.12 5.22
C SER A 82 -7.61 -1.50 6.12
N SER A 83 -7.38 -2.45 7.03
CA SER A 83 -8.35 -2.88 8.04
C SER A 83 -8.26 -2.11 9.37
N GLU A 84 -7.42 -1.06 9.47
CA GLU A 84 -7.22 -0.34 10.72
C GLU A 84 -8.55 0.12 11.36
N GLU A 85 -8.81 -0.34 12.59
CA GLU A 85 -10.09 -0.25 13.32
C GLU A 85 -10.61 1.17 13.58
N TYR A 86 -9.86 2.23 13.27
CA TYR A 86 -10.35 3.61 13.33
C TYR A 86 -10.87 4.13 11.97
N LEU A 87 -10.75 3.32 10.91
CA LEU A 87 -11.13 3.64 9.53
C LEU A 87 -12.19 2.70 8.96
N TRP A 88 -12.94 1.96 9.80
CA TRP A 88 -14.00 1.00 9.45
C TRP A 88 -14.48 1.10 7.98
N GLY A 89 -13.83 0.39 7.07
CA GLY A 89 -14.30 0.27 5.68
C GLY A 89 -13.58 1.10 4.61
N ASP A 90 -12.38 1.63 4.84
CA ASP A 90 -11.58 2.25 3.76
C ASP A 90 -10.89 1.18 2.90
N TRP A 91 -11.71 0.35 2.23
CA TRP A 91 -11.28 -0.46 1.10
C TRP A 91 -10.91 0.50 -0.02
N CYS A 92 -9.63 0.86 -0.10
CA CYS A 92 -9.17 1.93 -0.98
C CYS A 92 -9.46 1.63 -2.46
N THR A 93 -9.51 0.35 -2.83
CA THR A 93 -9.72 -0.08 -4.21
C THR A 93 -10.42 -1.45 -4.29
N SER A 94 -11.07 -1.71 -5.42
CA SER A 94 -11.58 -3.03 -5.81
C SER A 94 -11.27 -3.30 -7.28
N PHE A 95 -11.27 -4.58 -7.67
CA PHE A 95 -11.21 -4.98 -9.07
C PHE A 95 -12.21 -6.11 -9.29
N SER A 96 -13.25 -5.81 -10.07
CA SER A 96 -14.53 -6.53 -10.04
C SER A 96 -15.64 -5.76 -10.77
N PRO A 97 -16.82 -6.37 -11.00
CA PRO A 97 -17.15 -7.80 -10.82
C PRO A 97 -16.68 -8.70 -11.98
N PHE A 98 -16.34 -9.95 -11.67
CA PHE A 98 -16.05 -10.98 -12.68
C PHE A 98 -17.01 -12.16 -12.58
N GLU A 99 -17.54 -12.60 -13.72
CA GLU A 99 -18.27 -13.86 -13.81
C GLU A 99 -17.29 -15.04 -13.90
N PHE A 100 -17.60 -16.14 -13.21
CA PHE A 100 -16.85 -17.39 -13.24
C PHE A 100 -17.78 -18.60 -13.37
N GLU A 101 -17.25 -19.75 -13.76
CA GLU A 101 -18.02 -21.01 -13.80
C GLU A 101 -17.94 -21.77 -12.48
N ARG A 102 -16.73 -21.93 -11.94
CA ARG A 102 -16.49 -22.59 -10.66
C ARG A 102 -15.21 -22.06 -10.01
N TYR A 103 -15.07 -22.32 -8.72
CA TYR A 103 -13.86 -22.02 -7.97
C TYR A 103 -13.52 -23.13 -6.99
N ASP A 104 -12.24 -23.23 -6.64
CA ASP A 104 -11.76 -24.08 -5.55
C ASP A 104 -10.74 -23.33 -4.69
N THR A 105 -10.53 -23.85 -3.49
CA THR A 105 -9.64 -23.27 -2.48
C THR A 105 -8.73 -24.34 -1.92
N ARG A 106 -7.45 -24.02 -1.72
CA ARG A 106 -6.50 -24.91 -1.07
C ARG A 106 -5.41 -24.13 -0.36
N TYR A 107 -4.68 -24.82 0.50
CA TYR A 107 -3.44 -24.33 1.08
C TYR A 107 -2.27 -24.87 0.24
N VAL A 108 -1.27 -24.03 -0.05
CA VAL A 108 -0.06 -24.41 -0.78
C VAL A 108 1.18 -23.93 -0.06
N GLN A 109 2.18 -24.80 0.02
CA GLN A 109 3.46 -24.45 0.65
C GLN A 109 4.15 -23.29 -0.09
N LYS A 110 4.88 -22.50 0.70
CA LYS A 110 5.74 -21.43 0.17
C LYS A 110 6.90 -22.04 -0.61
N GLU A 111 7.14 -21.55 -1.81
CA GLU A 111 8.33 -21.89 -2.59
C GLU A 111 9.49 -20.95 -2.26
N GLN A 112 10.71 -21.30 -2.67
CA GLN A 112 11.92 -20.48 -2.44
C GLN A 112 11.73 -19.01 -2.87
N LYS A 113 11.12 -18.79 -4.05
CA LYS A 113 10.83 -17.45 -4.56
C LYS A 113 9.92 -16.65 -3.62
N ASP A 114 8.93 -17.30 -3.03
CA ASP A 114 7.99 -16.64 -2.12
C ASP A 114 8.70 -16.16 -0.83
N TRP A 115 9.68 -16.92 -0.34
CA TRP A 115 10.53 -16.52 0.79
C TRP A 115 11.44 -15.34 0.43
N GLU A 116 12.01 -15.32 -0.77
CA GLU A 116 12.82 -14.22 -1.27
C GLU A 116 12.00 -12.92 -1.39
N ASP A 117 10.82 -13.01 -1.98
CA ASP A 117 9.91 -11.87 -2.13
C ASP A 117 9.44 -11.35 -0.75
N GLU A 118 9.18 -12.23 0.22
CA GLU A 118 8.82 -11.86 1.60
C GLU A 118 9.98 -11.17 2.34
N LEU A 119 11.21 -11.65 2.15
CA LEU A 119 12.40 -11.01 2.72
C LEU A 119 12.60 -9.62 2.13
N LEU A 120 12.52 -9.47 0.80
CA LEU A 120 12.67 -8.17 0.13
C LEU A 120 11.62 -7.17 0.58
N LEU A 121 10.35 -7.59 0.71
CA LEU A 121 9.29 -6.75 1.24
C LEU A 121 9.58 -6.33 2.67
N THR A 122 10.01 -7.28 3.52
CA THR A 122 10.34 -6.99 4.92
C THR A 122 11.49 -5.99 5.03
N VAL A 123 12.56 -6.17 4.27
CA VAL A 123 13.68 -5.22 4.19
C VAL A 123 13.17 -3.85 3.75
N ARG A 124 12.35 -3.78 2.70
CA ARG A 124 11.74 -2.52 2.23
C ARG A 124 10.93 -1.83 3.33
N MET A 125 10.08 -2.57 4.05
CA MET A 125 9.27 -2.03 5.15
C MET A 125 10.17 -1.50 6.27
N GLN A 126 11.22 -2.22 6.66
CA GLN A 126 12.17 -1.76 7.67
C GLN A 126 12.92 -0.49 7.21
N VAL A 127 13.33 -0.42 5.94
CA VAL A 127 13.97 0.78 5.37
C VAL A 127 13.01 1.97 5.41
N LEU A 128 11.76 1.80 4.98
CA LEU A 128 10.74 2.87 5.01
C LEU A 128 10.46 3.34 6.43
N GLU A 129 10.32 2.43 7.39
CA GLU A 129 10.13 2.77 8.80
C GLU A 129 11.36 3.50 9.36
N LYS A 130 12.58 3.09 8.99
CA LYS A 130 13.80 3.82 9.37
C LYS A 130 13.86 5.21 8.76
N MET A 131 13.48 5.36 7.49
CA MET A 131 13.36 6.67 6.84
C MET A 131 12.33 7.54 7.56
N ARG A 132 11.17 6.99 7.90
CA ARG A 132 10.14 7.68 8.70
C ARG A 132 10.69 8.11 10.04
N GLN A 133 11.32 7.22 10.80
CA GLN A 133 11.94 7.53 12.09
C GLN A 133 13.00 8.62 11.97
N TYR A 134 13.84 8.55 10.93
CA TYR A 134 14.87 9.55 10.66
C TYR A 134 14.28 10.93 10.33
N VAL A 135 13.32 11.00 9.41
CA VAL A 135 12.59 12.25 9.08
C VAL A 135 11.84 12.79 10.29
N MET A 136 11.38 11.90 11.18
CA MET A 136 10.71 12.29 12.40
C MET A 136 11.65 12.70 13.54
N SER A 137 12.97 12.51 13.40
CA SER A 137 13.92 12.84 14.45
C SER A 137 14.09 14.37 14.61
N PRO A 138 14.25 14.88 15.85
CA PRO A 138 14.54 16.29 16.09
C PRO A 138 15.78 16.77 15.33
N ASP A 139 16.88 16.00 15.40
CA ASP A 139 18.14 16.33 14.73
C ASP A 139 18.01 16.56 13.22
N PHE A 140 17.22 15.71 12.53
CA PHE A 140 16.98 15.90 11.11
C PHE A 140 16.17 17.17 10.86
N ARG A 141 15.12 17.42 11.67
CA ARG A 141 14.27 18.61 11.53
C ARG A 141 15.04 19.90 11.78
N ASP A 142 15.87 19.92 12.81
CA ASP A 142 16.69 21.07 13.16
C ASP A 142 17.68 21.39 12.04
N LYS A 143 18.33 20.36 11.46
CA LYS A 143 19.20 20.52 10.29
C LYS A 143 18.46 21.08 9.08
N ILE A 144 17.26 20.59 8.77
CA ILE A 144 16.45 21.10 7.67
C ILE A 144 15.99 22.54 7.95
N HIS A 145 15.61 22.85 9.19
CA HIS A 145 15.21 24.20 9.59
C HIS A 145 16.37 25.19 9.48
N GLU A 146 17.56 24.83 9.96
CA GLU A 146 18.78 25.63 9.84
C GLU A 146 19.14 25.86 8.36
N TYR A 147 19.18 24.78 7.56
CA TYR A 147 19.46 24.85 6.13
C TYR A 147 18.50 25.80 5.41
N CYS A 148 17.19 25.69 5.65
CA CYS A 148 16.19 26.53 5.03
C CYS A 148 16.29 27.99 5.51
N THR A 149 16.58 28.21 6.80
CA THR A 149 16.75 29.55 7.37
C THR A 149 17.91 30.27 6.69
N ASP A 150 19.06 29.61 6.56
CA ASP A 150 20.25 30.15 5.90
C ASP A 150 19.95 30.53 4.44
N HIS A 151 19.25 29.68 3.69
CA HIS A 151 18.88 29.94 2.30
C HIS A 151 17.89 31.11 2.16
N VAL A 152 16.88 31.20 3.02
CA VAL A 152 15.91 32.32 3.01
C VAL A 152 16.59 33.66 3.33
N GLN A 153 17.58 33.65 4.21
CA GLN A 153 18.36 34.85 4.55
C GLN A 153 19.28 35.30 3.41
N LYS A 154 19.95 34.34 2.74
CA LYS A 154 20.87 34.60 1.62
C LYS A 154 20.16 34.93 0.30
N ALA A 155 18.91 34.50 0.13
CA ALA A 155 18.15 34.76 -1.09
C ALA A 155 17.81 36.26 -1.27
N ASN A 156 17.91 36.72 -2.52
CA ASN A 156 17.55 38.09 -2.91
C ASN A 156 16.02 38.27 -3.00
N LEU A 157 15.37 38.25 -1.83
CA LEU A 157 13.91 38.33 -1.68
C LEU A 157 13.47 39.72 -1.27
N LYS A 158 12.28 40.14 -1.72
CA LYS A 158 11.62 41.31 -1.14
C LYS A 158 11.30 41.05 0.33
N ARG A 159 11.34 42.09 1.16
CA ARG A 159 11.07 42.01 2.61
C ARG A 159 9.82 41.18 2.95
N LYS A 160 8.67 41.49 2.32
CA LYS A 160 7.41 40.76 2.54
C LYS A 160 7.48 39.27 2.16
N GLN A 161 8.25 38.92 1.14
CA GLN A 161 8.43 37.52 0.74
C GLN A 161 9.28 36.77 1.77
N ARG A 162 10.35 37.40 2.25
CA ARG A 162 11.20 36.84 3.32
C ARG A 162 10.39 36.63 4.61
N GLU A 163 9.67 37.65 5.06
CA GLU A 163 8.82 37.58 6.26
C GLU A 163 7.80 36.42 6.16
N ARG A 164 7.14 36.26 4.99
CA ARG A 164 6.18 35.16 4.79
C ARG A 164 6.86 33.78 4.80
N LEU A 165 8.02 33.63 4.18
CA LEU A 165 8.74 32.35 4.17
C LEU A 165 9.27 31.98 5.56
N THR A 166 9.73 32.96 6.34
CA THR A 166 10.12 32.76 7.74
C THR A 166 8.92 32.32 8.59
N ASP A 167 7.76 32.97 8.46
CA ASP A 167 6.53 32.55 9.16
C ASP A 167 6.09 31.12 8.81
N VAL A 168 6.15 30.75 7.51
CA VAL A 168 5.86 29.39 7.08
C VAL A 168 6.86 28.38 7.69
N LEU A 169 8.15 28.72 7.71
CA LEU A 169 9.18 27.85 8.27
C LEU A 169 9.04 27.66 9.79
N GLU A 170 8.65 28.70 10.52
CA GLU A 170 8.32 28.62 11.96
C GLU A 170 7.06 27.78 12.23
N LYS A 171 6.04 27.88 11.36
CA LYS A 171 4.85 27.03 11.48
C LYS A 171 5.20 25.56 11.27
N ILE A 172 6.06 25.27 10.30
CA ILE A 172 6.54 23.91 10.01
C ILE A 172 7.36 23.35 11.18
N SER A 173 8.23 24.14 11.83
CA SER A 173 9.05 23.64 12.95
C SER A 173 8.25 23.29 14.20
N LYS A 174 7.04 23.86 14.35
CA LYS A 174 6.12 23.59 15.45
C LYS A 174 5.21 22.37 15.22
N LEU A 175 5.29 21.73 14.05
CA LEU A 175 4.48 20.54 13.76
C LEU A 175 4.91 19.35 14.61
N ASN A 176 3.92 18.56 15.03
CA ASN A 176 4.20 17.24 15.60
C ASN A 176 4.80 16.30 14.53
N ALA A 177 5.29 15.14 14.98
CA ALA A 177 6.05 14.28 14.10
C ALA A 177 5.29 13.64 12.94
N GLY A 178 4.05 13.24 13.18
CA GLY A 178 3.18 12.71 12.14
C GLY A 178 2.86 13.76 11.08
N ASN A 179 2.46 14.96 11.52
CA ASN A 179 2.10 16.05 10.62
C ASN A 179 3.28 16.49 9.74
N TYR A 180 4.48 16.58 10.33
CA TYR A 180 5.71 16.88 9.59
C TYR A 180 5.96 15.83 8.49
N TYR A 181 5.89 14.54 8.83
CA TYR A 181 6.05 13.46 7.87
C TYR A 181 5.01 13.52 6.72
N ASP A 182 3.74 13.75 7.05
CA ASP A 182 2.66 13.77 6.07
C ASP A 182 2.80 14.92 5.04
N ILE A 183 3.24 16.10 5.47
CA ILE A 183 3.44 17.25 4.57
C ILE A 183 4.56 17.00 3.56
N PHE A 184 5.70 16.46 4.01
CA PHE A 184 6.91 16.35 3.19
C PHE A 184 7.02 15.04 2.41
N VAL A 185 6.48 13.94 2.94
CA VAL A 185 6.63 12.62 2.33
C VAL A 185 5.36 12.16 1.63
N ARG A 186 4.17 12.51 2.16
CA ARG A 186 2.90 11.92 1.69
C ARG A 186 2.06 12.84 0.80
N LYS A 187 2.00 14.16 1.07
CA LYS A 187 1.06 15.07 0.39
C LYS A 187 1.69 16.21 -0.42
N GLY A 188 2.94 16.57 -0.18
CA GLY A 188 3.65 17.60 -0.97
C GLY A 188 3.01 19.01 -0.93
N ARG A 189 2.06 19.27 -0.04
CA ARG A 189 1.37 20.56 0.12
C ARG A 189 1.16 20.88 1.61
N PHE A 190 1.44 22.14 1.96
CA PHE A 190 1.21 22.72 3.28
C PHE A 190 0.11 23.78 3.16
N ASP A 191 -1.09 23.48 3.70
CA ASP A 191 -2.18 24.47 3.74
C ASP A 191 -1.96 25.41 4.94
N THR A 192 -1.85 26.71 4.66
CA THR A 192 -1.49 27.74 5.64
C THR A 192 -2.70 28.47 6.24
N ASN A 193 -3.90 27.89 6.15
CA ASN A 193 -5.14 28.53 6.64
C ASN A 193 -5.15 28.65 8.15
#